data_AF-A0A068R873-F1
#
_entry.id   AF-A0A068R873-F1
#
_cell.length_a   1.000
_cell.length_b   1.000
_cell.length_c   1.000
_cell.angle_alpha   90.00
_cell.angle_beta   90.00
_cell.angle_gamma   90.00
#
_symmetry.space_group_name_H-M   'P 1'
#
loop_
_entity.id
_entity.type
_entity.pdbx_description
1 polymer ?
#
loop_
_entity_poly.entity_id
_entity_poly.type
_entity_poly.pdbx_seq_one_letter_code
_entity_poly.pdbx_strand_id
1 'polypeptide(L)' 'MGTKGEREYDWAVVPLWRLQLSEEERRYGHYLLVRRSRDSRQERAYYVVYALREQADLNTLVQVAGCRWEDHPLTR' A
#
# COMPACT_ATOMS: atom_id res chain seq x y z
N MET A 1 14.98 14.97 -22.55
CA MET A 1 15.52 14.34 -21.34
C MET A 1 14.71 14.83 -20.15
N GLY A 2 13.55 14.21 -19.89
CA GLY A 2 12.82 14.50 -18.66
C GLY A 2 13.41 13.64 -17.56
N THR A 3 14.22 14.22 -16.68
CA THR A 3 14.56 13.59 -15.41
C THR A 3 13.25 13.46 -14.64
N LYS A 4 12.61 12.27 -14.69
CA LYS A 4 11.58 11.91 -13.71
C LYS A 4 12.34 11.88 -12.39
N GLY A 5 12.34 13.02 -11.68
CA GLY A 5 13.01 13.17 -10.40
C GLY A 5 12.63 12.00 -9.50
N GLU A 6 13.58 11.58 -8.67
CA GLU A 6 13.34 10.55 -7.66
C GLU A 6 12.08 10.91 -6.88
N ARG A 7 11.03 10.08 -6.98
CA ARG A 7 9.74 10.35 -6.36
C ARG A 7 9.72 9.68 -4.99
N GLU A 8 9.84 10.49 -3.94
CA GLU A 8 9.73 9.99 -2.59
C GLU A 8 8.25 9.91 -2.16
N TYR A 9 7.88 8.79 -1.54
CA TYR A 9 6.54 8.57 -1.03
C TYR A 9 6.56 8.25 0.46
N ASP A 10 5.65 8.87 1.20
CA ASP A 10 5.31 8.45 2.54
C ASP A 10 4.24 7.36 2.50
N TRP A 11 4.34 6.41 3.42
CA TRP A 11 3.40 5.31 3.55
C TRP A 11 2.85 5.22 4.97
N ALA A 12 1.58 4.86 5.08
CA ALA A 12 0.93 4.58 6.36
C ALA A 12 -0.01 3.38 6.22
N VAL A 13 -0.07 2.55 7.27
CA VAL A 13 -1.00 1.41 7.35
C VAL A 13 -1.96 1.66 8.49
N VAL A 14 -3.25 1.55 8.19
CA VAL A 14 -4.33 1.69 9.17
C VAL A 14 -5.15 0.40 9.19
N PRO A 15 -5.22 -0.32 10.32
CA PRO A 15 -6.07 -1.50 10.43
C PRO A 15 -7.56 -1.14 10.43
N LEU A 16 -8.36 -1.91 9.68
CA LEU A 16 -9.81 -1.74 9.55
C LEU A 16 -10.54 -2.76 10.46
N TRP A 17 -10.46 -2.53 11.77
CA TRP A 17 -10.93 -3.47 12.81
C TRP A 17 -12.43 -3.81 12.76
N ARG A 18 -13.27 -2.97 12.15
CA ARG A 18 -14.73 -3.19 12.10
C ARG A 18 -15.17 -4.37 11.22
N LEU A 19 -14.24 -5.07 10.57
CA LEU A 19 -14.52 -6.17 9.64
C LEU A 19 -14.09 -7.55 10.18
N GLN A 20 -13.78 -7.70 11.47
CA GLN A 20 -13.30 -8.97 12.05
C GLN A 20 -14.37 -9.58 12.97
N LEU A 21 -15.22 -10.47 12.44
CA LEU A 21 -16.42 -11.01 13.12
C LEU A 21 -16.22 -12.44 13.67
N SER A 22 -15.18 -13.16 13.28
CA SER A 22 -14.89 -14.55 13.67
C SER A 22 -13.42 -14.80 14.05
N GLU A 23 -13.12 -15.92 14.74
CA GLU A 23 -11.74 -16.28 15.12
C GLU A 23 -10.82 -16.54 13.92
N GLU A 24 -11.36 -17.03 12.80
CA GLU A 24 -10.61 -17.19 11.56
C GLU A 24 -10.24 -15.83 10.94
N GLU A 25 -11.16 -14.86 11.01
CA GLU A 25 -10.92 -13.46 10.66
C GLU A 25 -10.07 -12.70 11.69
N ARG A 26 -9.61 -13.33 12.79
CA ARG A 26 -8.55 -12.74 13.64
C ARG A 26 -7.16 -13.04 13.10
N ARG A 27 -7.00 -14.13 12.32
CA ARG A 27 -5.73 -14.49 11.66
C ARG A 27 -5.46 -13.63 10.43
N TYR A 28 -6.51 -13.25 9.71
CA TYR A 28 -6.45 -12.33 8.57
C TYR A 28 -7.02 -10.96 8.94
N GLY A 29 -6.50 -9.89 8.36
CA GLY A 29 -6.97 -8.53 8.63
C GLY A 29 -7.19 -7.75 7.36
N HIS A 30 -8.11 -6.79 7.46
CA HIS A 30 -8.27 -5.74 6.48
C HIS A 30 -7.45 -4.53 6.91
N TYR A 31 -6.66 -3.98 5.98
CA TYR A 31 -5.82 -2.82 6.22
C TYR A 31 -6.01 -1.81 5.10
N LEU A 32 -5.96 -0.54 5.46
CA LEU A 32 -5.85 0.56 4.52
C LEU A 32 -4.38 0.98 4.45
N LEU A 33 -3.74 0.71 3.33
CA LEU A 33 -2.42 1.24 3.02
C LEU A 33 -2.59 2.54 2.25
N VAL A 34 -2.02 3.62 2.77
CA VAL A 34 -2.07 4.96 2.21
C VAL A 34 -0.68 5.32 1.70
N ARG A 35 -0.59 5.73 0.44
CA ARG A 35 0.61 6.34 -0.16
C ARG A 35 0.37 7.82 -0.36
N ARG A 36 1.35 8.66 0.00
CA ARG A 36 1.32 10.10 -0.28
C ARG A 36 2.63 10.52 -0.93
N SER A 37 2.55 11.30 -2.02
CA SER A 37 3.75 11.93 -2.59
C SER A 37 4.29 13.01 -1.64
N ARG A 38 5.61 13.02 -1.41
CA ARG A 38 6.26 14.10 -0.64
C ARG A 38 6.38 15.38 -1.45
N ASP A 39 6.52 15.25 -2.77
CA ASP A 39 6.61 16.38 -3.71
C ASP A 39 5.25 17.00 -4.02
N SER A 40 4.18 16.18 -4.04
CA SER A 40 2.82 16.62 -4.34
C SER A 40 1.87 16.23 -3.22
N ARG A 41 1.58 17.18 -2.32
CA ARG A 41 0.67 16.96 -1.17
C ARG A 41 -0.74 16.49 -1.53
N GLN A 42 -1.15 16.70 -2.79
CA GLN A 42 -2.46 16.32 -3.31
C GLN A 42 -2.48 14.89 -3.87
N GLU A 43 -1.32 14.33 -4.25
CA GLU A 43 -1.25 12.98 -4.79
C GLU A 43 -1.28 11.96 -3.66
N ARG A 44 -2.40 11.22 -3.56
CA ARG A 44 -2.60 10.13 -2.61
C ARG A 44 -3.16 8.92 -3.33
N ALA A 45 -2.66 7.75 -2.97
CA ALA A 45 -3.22 6.46 -3.36
C ALA A 45 -3.66 5.68 -2.12
N TYR A 46 -4.75 4.93 -2.26
CA TYR A 46 -5.34 4.15 -1.19
C TYR A 46 -5.50 2.71 -1.66
N TYR A 47 -5.01 1.77 -0.86
CA TYR A 47 -5.09 0.34 -1.13
C TYR A 47 -5.81 -0.35 0.02
N VAL A 48 -6.85 -1.13 -0.29
CA VAL A 48 -7.43 -2.08 0.66
C VAL A 48 -6.63 -3.37 0.54
N VAL A 49 -6.05 -3.79 1.66
CA VAL A 49 -5.24 -5.00 1.75
C VAL A 49 -5.99 -6.01 2.60
N TYR A 50 -6.04 -7.24 2.11
CA TYR A 50 -6.43 -8.41 2.89
C TYR A 50 -5.19 -9.30 3.05
N ALA A 51 -4.71 -9.44 4.29
CA ALA A 51 -3.46 -10.15 4.57
C ALA A 51 -3.49 -10.85 5.93
N LEU A 52 -2.66 -11.89 6.07
CA LEU A 52 -2.36 -12.48 7.36
C LEU A 52 -1.80 -11.41 8.30
N ARG A 53 -2.32 -11.32 9.52
CA ARG A 53 -1.93 -10.30 10.49
C ARG A 53 -0.45 -10.37 10.85
N GLU A 54 0.13 -11.57 10.84
CA GLU A 54 1.57 -11.80 11.06
C GLU A 54 2.45 -11.26 9.91
N GLN A 55 1.88 -11.06 8.72
CA GLN A 55 2.57 -10.64 7.50
C GLN A 55 2.17 -9.21 7.06
N ALA A 56 1.31 -8.54 7.84
CA ALA A 56 0.77 -7.23 7.52
C ALA A 56 1.64 -6.08 8.06
N ASP A 57 2.96 -6.27 8.09
CA ASP A 57 3.89 -5.19 8.42
C ASP A 57 4.02 -4.19 7.26
N LEU A 58 4.35 -2.94 7.59
CA LEU A 58 4.41 -1.85 6.61
C LEU A 58 5.33 -2.16 5.43
N ASN A 59 6.50 -2.75 5.66
CA ASN A 59 7.46 -2.99 4.58
C ASN A 59 6.95 -4.04 3.60
N THR A 60 6.40 -5.14 4.11
CA THR A 60 5.80 -6.19 3.26
C THR A 60 4.66 -5.62 2.43
N LEU A 61 3.77 -4.83 3.05
CA LEU A 61 2.63 -4.24 2.33
C LEU A 61 3.07 -3.21 1.28
N VAL A 62 4.09 -2.40 1.58
CA VAL A 62 4.68 -1.45 0.62
C VAL A 62 5.34 -2.18 -0.54
N GLN A 63 6.07 -3.26 -0.28
CA GLN A 63 6.69 -4.07 -1.34
C GLN A 63 5.64 -4.66 -2.28
N VAL A 64 4.57 -5.26 -1.75
CA VAL A 64 3.48 -5.81 -2.56
C VAL A 64 2.79 -4.72 -3.37
N ALA A 65 2.53 -3.56 -2.76
CA ALA A 65 1.96 -2.41 -3.46
C ALA A 65 2.92 -1.84 -4.53
N GLY A 66 4.23 -1.92 -4.33
CA GLY A 66 5.25 -1.52 -5.31
C GLY A 66 5.35 -2.48 -6.50
N CYS A 67 5.39 -3.79 -6.25
CA CYS A 67 5.48 -4.81 -7.30
C CYS A 67 4.27 -4.82 -8.23
N ARG A 68 3.08 -4.46 -7.74
CA ARG A 68 1.88 -4.39 -8.58
C ARG A 68 1.87 -3.23 -9.58
N TRP A 69 2.74 -2.23 -9.36
CA TRP A 69 2.84 -1.02 -10.16
C TRP A 69 4.29 -0.76 -10.59
N GLU A 70 5.08 -1.81 -10.84
CA GLU A 70 6.09 -1.66 -11.89
C GLU A 70 5.29 -1.26 -13.13
N ASP A 71 5.31 0.05 -13.42
CA ASP A 71 4.75 0.67 -14.60
C ASP A 71 5.19 -0.24 -15.75
N HIS A 72 4.34 -1.17 -16.19
CA HIS A 72 4.59 -1.87 -17.43
C HIS A 72 4.74 -0.74 -18.43
N PRO A 73 5.92 -0.52 -19.03
CA PRO A 73 6.06 0.51 -20.01
C PRO A 73 5.14 0.09 -21.15
N LEU A 74 3.95 0.67 -21.20
CA LEU A 74 3.21 0.70 -22.44
C LEU A 74 4.12 1.48 -23.38
N THR A 75 4.44 0.84 -24.49
CA THR A 75 5.24 1.30 -25.63
C THR A 75 6.77 1.27 -25.48
N ARG A 76 7.39 0.28 -26.15
CA ARG A 76 8.40 0.58 -27.16
C ARG A 76 8.11 -0.20 -28.43
#